data_AF-A0A5N9GME8-F1
#
_entry.id   AF-A0A5N9GME8-F1
#
_cell.length_a   1.000
_cell.length_b   1.000
_cell.length_c   1.000
_cell.angle_alpha   90.00
_cell.angle_beta   90.00
_cell.angle_gamma   90.00
#
_symmetry.space_group_name_H-M   'P 1'
#
loop_
_entity.id
_entity.type
_entity.pdbx_description
1 polymer ?
#
loop_
_entity_poly.entity_id
_entity_poly.type
_entity_poly.pdbx_seq_one_letter_code
_entity_poly.pdbx_strand_id
1 'polypeptide(L)'
;MSGKRGLHLPHIPHPHIPKPHGFMPHVLDQYIHSKWAHYVFQCGLAAVSLIFILLVGDTVFKTAIVVGIASSAFTVFVIPDSVAATPRKVIGGHFVAGIVGAVISLSIQSTGLNSLAEETRYFIDIAAALSVGIGIFVMVVTNTEHPPAAGTSLGLVFYGFDWTSMVFILLSALLLSLVRVALRPKMINLL
;
A
#
# COMPACT_ATOMS: atom_id res chain seq x y z
N MET A 1 56.64 -2.64 27.76
CA MET A 1 56.10 -3.55 26.74
C MET A 1 54.57 -3.52 26.83
N SER A 2 53.90 -2.73 26.00
CA SER A 2 52.43 -2.58 26.02
C SER A 2 51.84 -3.26 24.80
N GLY A 3 51.21 -4.42 25.00
CA GLY A 3 50.59 -5.23 23.96
C GLY A 3 49.24 -4.63 23.54
N LYS A 4 49.11 -4.27 22.26
CA LYS A 4 47.84 -3.87 21.66
C LYS A 4 46.95 -5.11 21.50
N ARG A 5 45.89 -5.20 22.31
CA ARG A 5 44.79 -6.15 22.09
C ARG A 5 44.02 -5.70 20.84
N GLY A 6 44.16 -6.46 19.76
CA GLY A 6 43.32 -6.27 18.57
C GLY A 6 41.87 -6.64 18.89
N LEU A 7 40.93 -5.75 18.57
CA LEU A 7 39.51 -6.06 18.60
C LEU A 7 39.21 -7.14 17.55
N HIS A 8 38.82 -8.33 18.01
CA HIS A 8 38.18 -9.32 17.15
C HIS A 8 36.75 -8.85 16.85
N LEU A 9 36.56 -8.22 15.69
CA LEU A 9 35.22 -7.96 15.15
C LEU A 9 34.61 -9.29 14.67
N PRO A 10 33.35 -9.59 15.01
CA PRO A 10 32.66 -10.76 14.51
C PRO A 10 32.51 -10.67 12.99
N HIS A 11 32.86 -11.75 12.30
CA HIS A 11 32.69 -11.86 10.85
C HIS A 11 31.19 -11.90 10.53
N ILE A 12 30.66 -10.80 10.01
CA ILE A 12 29.28 -10.76 9.50
C ILE A 12 29.28 -11.54 8.18
N PRO A 13 28.49 -12.62 8.04
CA PRO A 13 28.35 -13.30 6.75
C PRO A 13 27.68 -12.33 5.78
N HIS A 14 28.40 -11.95 4.73
CA HIS A 14 27.79 -11.17 3.65
C HIS A 14 26.84 -12.09 2.86
N PRO A 15 25.60 -11.66 2.57
CA PRO A 15 24.73 -12.41 1.70
C PRO A 15 25.41 -12.59 0.33
N HIS A 16 25.43 -13.83 -0.17
CA HIS A 16 25.92 -14.12 -1.51
C HIS A 16 25.00 -13.45 -2.53
N ILE A 17 25.38 -12.27 -3.00
CA ILE A 17 24.71 -11.60 -4.12
C ILE A 17 25.19 -12.30 -5.39
N PRO A 18 24.32 -13.04 -6.11
CA PRO A 18 24.71 -13.66 -7.37
C PRO A 18 25.20 -12.58 -8.34
N LYS A 19 26.36 -12.82 -8.95
CA LYS A 19 26.96 -11.86 -9.89
C LYS A 19 26.09 -11.78 -11.15
N PRO A 20 25.79 -10.59 -11.68
CA PRO A 20 24.98 -10.43 -12.87
C PRO A 20 25.69 -11.09 -14.07
N HIS A 21 25.06 -12.12 -14.65
CA HIS A 21 25.50 -12.76 -15.89
C HIS A 21 24.55 -12.35 -17.02
N GLY A 22 24.89 -11.31 -17.79
CA GLY A 22 24.15 -11.01 -19.03
C GLY A 22 24.02 -9.52 -19.38
N PHE A 23 24.13 -9.27 -20.69
CA PHE A 23 24.42 -8.00 -21.38
C PHE A 23 23.33 -6.90 -21.35
N MET A 24 22.30 -7.02 -20.49
CA MET A 24 21.32 -5.92 -20.29
C MET A 24 20.98 -5.72 -18.81
N PRO A 25 21.85 -5.05 -18.01
CA PRO A 25 21.70 -5.01 -16.55
C PRO A 25 20.82 -3.89 -15.97
N HIS A 26 20.25 -2.99 -16.77
CA HIS A 26 19.64 -1.76 -16.23
C HIS A 26 18.16 -1.52 -16.55
N VAL A 27 17.55 -2.26 -17.49
CA VAL A 27 16.14 -2.02 -17.91
C VAL A 27 15.22 -3.22 -17.64
N LEU A 28 15.74 -4.45 -17.71
CA LEU A 28 14.96 -5.69 -17.55
C LEU A 28 15.59 -6.57 -16.47
N ASP A 29 14.75 -7.24 -15.68
CA ASP A 29 15.22 -8.22 -14.68
C ASP A 29 15.97 -9.35 -15.39
N GLN A 30 17.21 -9.58 -14.95
CA GLN A 30 18.08 -10.63 -15.50
C GLN A 30 17.53 -12.04 -15.22
N TYR A 31 16.67 -12.18 -14.20
CA TYR A 31 16.06 -13.46 -13.82
C TYR A 31 14.66 -13.67 -14.41
N ILE A 32 14.21 -12.79 -15.32
CA ILE A 32 12.87 -12.85 -15.92
C ILE A 32 12.60 -14.20 -16.59
N HIS A 33 13.59 -14.76 -17.28
CA HIS A 33 13.47 -16.05 -17.96
C HIS A 33 13.32 -17.23 -16.99
N SER A 34 13.92 -17.15 -15.80
CA SER A 34 13.85 -18.20 -14.78
C SER A 34 12.52 -18.18 -14.02
N LYS A 35 11.93 -16.99 -13.83
CA LYS A 35 10.71 -16.79 -13.04
C LYS A 35 9.47 -16.46 -13.87
N TRP A 36 9.52 -16.54 -15.21
CA TRP A 36 8.47 -16.06 -16.12
C TRP A 36 7.05 -16.51 -15.75
N ALA A 37 6.87 -17.80 -15.41
CA ALA A 37 5.56 -18.33 -15.02
C ALA A 37 4.98 -17.64 -13.77
N HIS A 38 5.81 -17.30 -12.79
CA HIS A 38 5.39 -16.60 -11.57
C HIS A 38 5.06 -15.14 -11.85
N TYR A 39 5.84 -14.46 -12.71
CA TYR A 39 5.54 -13.12 -13.18
C TYR A 39 4.16 -13.04 -13.85
N VAL A 40 3.92 -13.90 -14.85
CA VAL A 40 2.64 -13.91 -15.58
C VAL A 40 1.49 -14.29 -14.64
N PHE A 41 1.67 -15.30 -13.79
CA PHE A 41 0.63 -15.74 -12.86
C PHE A 41 0.26 -14.67 -11.82
N GLN A 42 1.25 -14.10 -11.12
CA GLN A 42 1.00 -13.12 -10.06
C GLN A 42 0.50 -11.78 -10.62
N CYS A 43 1.06 -11.30 -11.73
CA CYS A 43 0.56 -10.09 -12.39
C CYS A 43 -0.84 -10.30 -12.99
N GLY A 44 -1.11 -11.47 -13.58
CA GLY A 44 -2.44 -11.84 -14.06
C GLY A 44 -3.47 -11.88 -12.93
N LEU A 45 -3.11 -12.47 -11.79
CA LEU A 45 -3.96 -12.51 -10.60
C LEU A 45 -4.23 -11.11 -10.03
N ALA A 46 -3.23 -10.23 -10.02
CA ALA A 46 -3.40 -8.83 -9.65
C ALA A 46 -4.37 -8.10 -10.59
N ALA A 47 -4.21 -8.27 -11.90
CA ALA A 47 -5.09 -7.68 -12.90
C ALA A 47 -6.54 -8.18 -12.77
N VAL A 48 -6.76 -9.49 -12.65
CA VAL A 48 -8.10 -10.06 -12.46
C VAL A 48 -8.74 -9.58 -11.16
N SER A 49 -7.96 -9.54 -10.06
CA SER A 49 -8.45 -9.02 -8.78
C SER A 49 -8.87 -7.56 -8.91
N LEU A 50 -8.06 -6.73 -9.58
CA LEU A 50 -8.38 -5.32 -9.80
C LEU A 50 -9.56 -5.13 -10.74
N ILE A 51 -9.69 -5.90 -11.81
CA ILE A 51 -10.87 -5.86 -12.69
C ILE A 51 -12.13 -6.15 -11.87
N PHE A 52 -12.12 -7.23 -11.07
CA PHE A 52 -13.28 -7.58 -10.25
C PHE A 52 -13.61 -6.49 -9.22
N ILE A 53 -12.60 -5.97 -8.52
CA ILE A 53 -12.76 -4.88 -7.57
C ILE A 53 -13.34 -3.63 -8.26
N LEU A 54 -12.75 -3.21 -9.37
CA LEU A 54 -13.12 -1.97 -10.06
C LEU A 54 -14.47 -2.06 -10.80
N LEU A 55 -14.89 -3.25 -11.23
CA LEU A 55 -16.23 -3.45 -11.80
C LEU A 55 -17.35 -3.30 -10.75
N VAL A 56 -17.05 -3.57 -9.48
CA VAL A 56 -18.00 -3.42 -8.37
C VAL A 56 -18.00 -1.98 -7.82
N GLY A 57 -16.88 -1.25 -8.00
CA GLY A 57 -16.78 0.15 -7.60
C GLY A 57 -17.58 1.07 -8.54
N ASP A 58 -18.64 1.68 -8.03
CA ASP A 58 -19.48 2.57 -8.83
C ASP A 58 -18.73 3.85 -9.28
N THR A 59 -19.09 4.34 -10.46
CA THR A 59 -18.32 5.22 -11.38
C THR A 59 -18.23 6.70 -10.98
N VAL A 60 -17.90 7.01 -9.72
CA VAL A 60 -17.49 8.37 -9.34
C VAL A 60 -16.04 8.31 -8.86
N PHE A 61 -15.11 8.53 -9.80
CA PHE A 61 -13.67 8.30 -9.65
C PHE A 61 -13.05 9.08 -8.48
N LYS A 62 -13.01 8.44 -7.30
CA LYS A 62 -12.11 8.83 -6.21
C LYS A 62 -10.73 8.28 -6.51
N THR A 63 -10.05 8.88 -7.49
CA THR A 63 -8.79 8.39 -8.09
C THR A 63 -7.77 7.99 -7.03
N ALA A 64 -7.62 8.78 -5.96
CA ALA A 64 -6.71 8.48 -4.86
C ALA A 64 -7.00 7.14 -4.15
N ILE A 65 -8.28 6.83 -3.93
CA ILE A 65 -8.71 5.58 -3.29
C ILE A 65 -8.40 4.39 -4.21
N VAL A 66 -8.76 4.51 -5.49
CA VAL A 66 -8.51 3.47 -6.49
C VAL A 66 -7.02 3.20 -6.65
N VAL A 67 -6.20 4.25 -6.71
CA VAL A 67 -4.73 4.12 -6.77
C VAL A 67 -4.19 3.45 -5.51
N GLY A 68 -4.75 3.77 -4.34
CA GLY A 68 -4.43 3.07 -3.09
C GLY A 68 -4.72 1.57 -3.16
N ILE A 69 -5.89 1.17 -3.64
CA ILE A 69 -6.25 -0.26 -3.78
C ILE A 69 -5.40 -0.96 -4.86
N ALA A 70 -5.10 -0.29 -5.97
CA ALA A 70 -4.20 -0.82 -6.99
C ALA A 70 -2.78 -1.06 -6.43
N SER A 71 -2.27 -0.14 -5.62
CA SER A 71 -0.98 -0.28 -4.93
C SER A 71 -1.00 -1.37 -3.84
N SER A 72 -2.14 -1.59 -3.19
CA SER A 72 -2.37 -2.75 -2.30
C SER A 72 -2.29 -4.06 -3.07
N ALA A 73 -2.93 -4.16 -4.23
CA ALA A 73 -2.85 -5.35 -5.08
C ALA A 73 -1.40 -5.60 -5.53
N PHE A 74 -0.67 -4.55 -5.92
CA PHE A 74 0.76 -4.68 -6.23
C PHE A 74 1.54 -5.26 -5.05
N THR A 75 1.42 -4.67 -3.85
CA THR A 75 2.13 -5.15 -2.65
C THR A 75 1.80 -6.61 -2.34
N VAL A 76 0.52 -6.97 -2.41
CA VAL A 76 0.03 -8.32 -2.09
C VAL A 76 0.52 -9.37 -3.08
N PHE A 77 0.53 -9.07 -4.37
CA PHE A 77 0.84 -10.05 -5.41
C PHE A 77 2.30 -10.05 -5.85
N VAL A 78 3.01 -8.92 -5.76
CA VAL A 78 4.41 -8.81 -6.19
C VAL A 78 5.38 -9.16 -5.05
N ILE A 79 5.03 -8.77 -3.82
CA ILE A 79 5.88 -8.98 -2.63
C ILE A 79 5.07 -9.67 -1.52
N PRO A 80 4.52 -10.88 -1.79
CA PRO A 80 3.59 -11.57 -0.90
C PRO A 80 4.16 -11.88 0.48
N ASP A 81 5.48 -12.07 0.61
CA ASP A 81 6.12 -12.35 1.91
C ASP A 81 6.49 -11.08 2.70
N SER A 82 6.24 -9.90 2.14
CA SER A 82 6.47 -8.65 2.88
C SER A 82 5.53 -8.54 4.08
N VAL A 83 6.02 -7.88 5.14
CA VAL A 83 5.19 -7.56 6.31
C VAL A 83 3.99 -6.70 5.90
N ALA A 84 4.19 -5.76 4.97
CA ALA A 84 3.14 -4.89 4.43
C ALA A 84 2.01 -5.65 3.70
N ALA A 85 2.31 -6.81 3.09
CA ALA A 85 1.28 -7.64 2.44
C ALA A 85 0.42 -8.44 3.44
N THR A 86 0.75 -8.49 4.73
CA THR A 86 -0.02 -9.29 5.69
C THR A 86 -1.46 -8.75 5.87
N PRO A 87 -2.48 -9.60 6.04
CA PRO A 87 -3.88 -9.18 6.17
C PRO A 87 -4.10 -8.11 7.24
N ARG A 88 -3.38 -8.22 8.36
CA ARG A 88 -3.44 -7.22 9.44
C ARG A 88 -2.98 -5.84 8.98
N LYS A 89 -1.94 -5.75 8.16
CA LYS A 89 -1.45 -4.47 7.62
C LYS A 89 -2.38 -3.96 6.54
N VAL A 90 -2.77 -4.79 5.58
CA VAL A 90 -3.64 -4.38 4.47
C VAL A 90 -4.99 -3.88 4.99
N ILE A 91 -5.72 -4.71 5.76
CA ILE A 91 -7.05 -4.35 6.28
C ILE A 91 -6.93 -3.29 7.37
N GLY A 92 -6.01 -3.48 8.32
CA GLY A 92 -5.84 -2.56 9.45
C GLY A 92 -5.39 -1.18 9.01
N GLY A 93 -4.47 -1.10 8.05
CA GLY A 93 -3.98 0.17 7.52
C GLY A 93 -5.07 0.93 6.79
N HIS A 94 -5.83 0.27 5.90
CA HIS A 94 -6.97 0.90 5.22
C HIS A 94 -8.08 1.32 6.20
N PHE A 95 -8.32 0.55 7.26
CA PHE A 95 -9.28 0.89 8.30
C PHE A 95 -8.84 2.11 9.12
N VAL A 96 -7.59 2.13 9.59
CA VAL A 96 -7.03 3.25 10.36
C VAL A 96 -6.98 4.52 9.51
N ALA A 97 -6.43 4.45 8.30
CA ALA A 97 -6.39 5.56 7.36
C ALA A 97 -7.82 6.02 6.98
N GLY A 98 -8.74 5.09 6.84
CA GLY A 98 -10.16 5.35 6.62
C GLY A 98 -10.77 6.17 7.75
N ILE A 99 -10.55 5.79 9.02
CA ILE A 99 -11.05 6.52 10.20
C ILE A 99 -10.48 7.93 10.24
N VAL A 100 -9.17 8.09 10.06
CA VAL A 100 -8.52 9.41 10.10
C VAL A 100 -9.05 10.30 8.97
N GLY A 101 -9.14 9.78 7.75
CA GLY A 101 -9.73 10.48 6.61
C GLY A 101 -11.19 10.85 6.85
N ALA A 102 -12.00 9.93 7.40
CA ALA A 102 -13.40 10.15 7.72
C ALA A 102 -13.59 11.24 8.77
N VAL A 103 -12.83 11.22 9.87
CA VAL A 103 -12.92 12.23 10.93
C VAL A 103 -12.66 13.62 10.37
N ILE A 104 -11.56 13.81 9.64
CA ILE A 104 -11.20 15.12 9.07
C ILE A 104 -12.24 15.56 8.04
N SER A 105 -12.64 14.66 7.15
CA SER A 105 -13.61 14.95 6.10
C SER A 105 -15.00 15.31 6.67
N LEU A 106 -15.46 14.60 7.71
CA LEU A 106 -16.70 14.91 8.42
C LEU A 106 -16.62 16.22 9.22
N SER A 107 -15.45 16.55 9.78
CA SER A 107 -15.25 17.85 10.45
C SER A 107 -15.36 19.02 9.46
N ILE A 108 -14.85 18.88 8.24
CA ILE A 108 -14.99 19.90 7.19
C ILE A 108 -16.45 20.04 6.76
N GLN A 109 -17.14 18.90 6.54
CA GLN A 109 -18.54 18.89 6.12
C GLN A 109 -19.49 19.46 7.18
N SER A 110 -19.29 19.13 8.46
CA SER A 110 -20.19 19.53 9.55
C SER A 110 -20.08 21.00 9.93
N THR A 111 -18.91 21.60 9.76
CA THR A 111 -18.66 23.02 10.06
C THR A 111 -19.15 23.97 8.97
N GLY A 112 -19.67 23.44 7.86
CA GLY A 112 -20.11 24.26 6.72
C GLY A 112 -18.94 24.92 5.98
N LEU A 113 -17.70 24.52 6.27
CA LEU A 113 -16.48 25.02 5.61
C LEU A 113 -16.37 24.60 4.14
N ASN A 114 -17.34 23.84 3.62
CA ASN A 114 -17.40 23.39 2.23
C ASN A 114 -17.28 24.56 1.24
N SER A 115 -17.92 25.71 1.52
CA SER A 115 -17.84 26.88 0.64
C SER A 115 -16.45 27.53 0.62
N LEU A 116 -15.72 27.52 1.75
CA LEU A 116 -14.33 28.00 1.80
C LEU A 116 -13.36 26.99 1.18
N ALA A 117 -13.68 25.70 1.28
CA ALA A 117 -12.90 24.62 0.70
C ALA A 117 -12.97 24.63 -0.85
N GLU A 118 -14.13 24.98 -1.42
CA GLU A 118 -14.31 25.16 -2.86
C GLU A 118 -13.59 26.43 -3.39
N GLU A 119 -13.65 27.53 -2.64
CA GLU A 119 -12.98 28.80 -2.99
C GLU A 119 -11.45 28.73 -2.80
N THR A 120 -10.97 27.93 -1.83
CA THR A 120 -9.55 27.89 -1.43
C THR A 120 -8.99 26.47 -1.57
N ARG A 121 -8.55 26.11 -2.78
CA ARG A 121 -7.94 24.80 -3.08
C ARG A 121 -6.82 24.40 -2.11
N TYR A 122 -6.03 25.37 -1.63
CA TYR A 122 -4.96 25.16 -0.65
C TYR A 122 -5.46 24.61 0.70
N PHE A 123 -6.68 24.95 1.13
CA PHE A 123 -7.24 24.46 2.38
C PHE A 123 -7.44 22.95 2.36
N ILE A 124 -8.05 22.44 1.28
CA ILE A 124 -8.26 21.00 1.07
C ILE A 124 -6.92 20.26 0.97
N ASP A 125 -5.93 20.82 0.25
CA ASP A 125 -4.60 20.22 0.11
C ASP A 125 -3.88 20.09 1.46
N ILE A 126 -3.94 21.13 2.31
CA ILE A 126 -3.36 21.10 3.67
C ILE A 126 -4.09 20.08 4.55
N ALA A 127 -5.42 20.06 4.50
CA ALA A 127 -6.21 19.09 5.27
C ALA A 127 -5.93 17.64 4.85
N ALA A 128 -5.77 17.39 3.55
CA ALA A 128 -5.41 16.07 3.03
C ALA A 128 -3.99 15.67 3.44
N ALA A 129 -3.02 16.58 3.35
CA ALA A 129 -1.65 16.33 3.82
C ALA A 129 -1.60 16.03 5.32
N LEU A 130 -2.35 16.78 6.14
CA LEU A 130 -2.47 16.55 7.58
C LEU A 130 -3.12 15.19 7.86
N SER A 131 -4.18 14.85 7.12
CA SER A 131 -4.87 13.56 7.22
C SER A 131 -3.93 12.39 6.94
N VAL A 132 -3.14 12.48 5.87
CA VAL A 132 -2.13 11.47 5.54
C VAL A 132 -1.07 11.38 6.64
N GLY A 133 -0.54 12.51 7.11
CA GLY A 133 0.48 12.53 8.17
C GLY A 133 -0.01 11.90 9.48
N ILE A 134 -1.21 12.27 9.92
CA ILE A 134 -1.86 11.67 11.09
C ILE A 134 -2.13 10.17 10.85
N GLY A 135 -2.63 9.81 9.67
CA GLY A 135 -2.88 8.42 9.30
C GLY A 135 -1.62 7.57 9.37
N ILE A 136 -0.50 8.06 8.83
CA ILE A 136 0.81 7.40 8.93
C ILE A 136 1.21 7.23 10.39
N PHE A 137 1.14 8.30 11.18
CA PHE A 137 1.50 8.23 12.60
C PHE A 137 0.66 7.18 13.36
N VAL A 138 -0.66 7.19 13.19
CA VAL A 138 -1.55 6.22 13.85
C VAL A 138 -1.29 4.80 13.34
N MET A 139 -1.04 4.61 12.04
CA MET A 139 -0.67 3.29 11.50
C MET A 139 0.64 2.76 12.10
N VAL A 140 1.64 3.62 12.30
CA VAL A 140 2.90 3.26 12.96
C VAL A 140 2.65 2.86 14.42
N VAL A 141 1.92 3.68 15.17
CA VAL A 141 1.61 3.42 16.59
C VAL A 141 0.80 2.13 16.76
N THR A 142 -0.13 1.84 15.86
CA THR A 142 -1.00 0.65 15.93
C THR A 142 -0.39 -0.60 15.28
N ASN A 143 0.82 -0.50 14.72
CA ASN A 143 1.48 -1.58 14.00
C ASN A 143 0.59 -2.08 12.83
N THR A 144 0.00 -1.14 12.08
CA THR A 144 -0.85 -1.37 10.90
C THR A 144 -0.32 -0.67 9.64
N GLU A 145 0.98 -0.40 9.58
CA GLU A 145 1.64 0.26 8.45
C GLU A 145 1.37 -0.45 7.14
N HIS A 146 0.63 0.23 6.27
CA HIS A 146 0.37 -0.20 4.92
C HIS A 146 0.47 1.03 4.02
N PRO A 147 1.61 1.28 3.36
CA PRO A 147 1.83 2.50 2.58
C PRO A 147 0.71 2.83 1.59
N PRO A 148 0.10 1.86 0.87
CA PRO A 148 -1.05 2.12 0.00
C PRO A 148 -2.28 2.73 0.69
N ALA A 149 -2.46 2.48 2.00
CA ALA A 149 -3.58 3.03 2.77
C ALA A 149 -3.50 4.55 2.96
N ALA A 150 -2.31 5.18 2.82
CA ALA A 150 -2.21 6.63 2.80
C ALA A 150 -3.11 7.26 1.71
N GLY A 151 -3.24 6.60 0.55
CA GLY A 151 -4.14 7.01 -0.54
C GLY A 151 -5.62 6.98 -0.15
N THR A 152 -6.01 6.11 0.80
CA THR A 152 -7.37 6.08 1.36
C THR A 152 -7.67 7.34 2.18
N SER A 153 -6.77 7.69 3.10
CA SER A 153 -6.95 8.90 3.94
C SER A 153 -7.04 10.14 3.08
N LEU A 154 -6.13 10.28 2.11
CA LEU A 154 -6.10 11.38 1.15
C LEU A 154 -7.38 11.45 0.32
N GLY A 155 -7.83 10.32 -0.23
CA GLY A 155 -9.02 10.26 -1.05
C GLY A 155 -10.30 10.63 -0.31
N LEU A 156 -10.46 10.21 0.95
CA LEU A 156 -11.64 10.56 1.76
C LEU A 156 -11.70 12.06 2.11
N VAL A 157 -10.55 12.74 2.18
CA VAL A 157 -10.53 14.20 2.38
C VAL A 157 -10.82 14.94 1.08
N PHE A 158 -10.19 14.54 -0.03
CA PHE A 158 -10.38 15.22 -1.33
C PHE A 158 -11.79 15.08 -1.91
N TYR A 159 -12.39 13.90 -1.78
CA TYR A 159 -13.69 13.61 -2.40
C TYR A 159 -14.83 13.57 -1.40
N GLY A 160 -14.60 13.98 -0.15
CA GLY A 160 -15.55 13.83 0.93
C GLY A 160 -15.70 12.39 1.42
N PHE A 161 -16.17 12.25 2.65
CA PHE A 161 -16.49 10.95 3.25
C PHE A 161 -17.88 10.50 2.82
N ASP A 162 -17.97 9.25 2.40
CA ASP A 162 -19.20 8.53 2.12
C ASP A 162 -19.06 7.06 2.56
N TRP A 163 -20.18 6.49 3.00
CA TRP A 163 -20.22 5.12 3.47
C TRP A 163 -19.90 4.10 2.37
N THR A 164 -20.31 4.39 1.12
CA THR A 164 -20.08 3.51 -0.01
C THR A 164 -18.59 3.31 -0.29
N SER A 165 -17.80 4.39 -0.29
CA SER A 165 -16.35 4.34 -0.49
C SER A 165 -15.64 3.64 0.67
N MET A 166 -16.05 3.89 1.92
CA MET A 166 -15.47 3.20 3.07
C MET A 166 -15.71 1.68 2.99
N VAL A 167 -16.95 1.27 2.67
CA VAL A 167 -17.30 -0.15 2.49
C VAL A 167 -16.52 -0.75 1.32
N PHE A 168 -16.42 -0.03 0.21
CA PHE A 168 -15.64 -0.45 -0.97
C PHE A 168 -14.16 -0.68 -0.64
N ILE A 169 -13.54 0.25 0.09
CA ILE A 169 -12.14 0.15 0.53
C ILE A 169 -11.93 -1.11 1.38
N LEU A 170 -12.76 -1.29 2.40
CA LEU A 170 -12.61 -2.39 3.35
C LEU A 170 -12.91 -3.74 2.70
N LEU A 171 -13.92 -3.83 1.83
CA LEU A 171 -14.20 -5.04 1.05
C LEU A 171 -13.05 -5.36 0.10
N SER A 172 -12.49 -4.37 -0.58
CA SER A 172 -11.34 -4.56 -1.47
C SER A 172 -10.11 -5.06 -0.70
N ALA A 173 -9.80 -4.43 0.44
CA ALA A 173 -8.71 -4.84 1.31
C ALA A 173 -8.90 -6.27 1.85
N LEU A 174 -10.13 -6.62 2.22
CA LEU A 174 -10.51 -7.96 2.66
C LEU A 174 -10.34 -8.99 1.54
N LEU A 175 -10.87 -8.72 0.34
CA LEU A 175 -10.76 -9.60 -0.81
C LEU A 175 -9.29 -9.87 -1.18
N LEU A 176 -8.48 -8.81 -1.29
CA LEU A 176 -7.03 -8.95 -1.56
C LEU A 176 -6.33 -9.78 -0.47
N SER A 177 -6.69 -9.57 0.80
CA SER A 177 -6.13 -10.33 1.91
C SER A 177 -6.54 -11.81 1.89
N LEU A 178 -7.79 -12.11 1.52
CA LEU A 178 -8.27 -13.49 1.38
C LEU A 178 -7.58 -14.21 0.23
N VAL A 179 -7.47 -13.57 -0.94
CA VAL A 179 -6.76 -14.12 -2.10
C VAL A 179 -5.30 -14.38 -1.74
N ARG A 180 -4.65 -13.45 -1.04
CA ARG A 180 -3.28 -13.64 -0.55
C ARG A 180 -3.19 -14.90 0.31
N VAL A 181 -4.03 -15.03 1.34
CA VAL A 181 -3.96 -16.17 2.27
C VAL A 181 -4.18 -17.49 1.53
N ALA A 182 -5.15 -17.53 0.62
CA ALA A 182 -5.47 -18.73 -0.16
C ALA A 182 -4.33 -19.13 -1.12
N LEU A 183 -3.67 -18.15 -1.73
CA LEU A 183 -2.66 -18.38 -2.77
C LEU A 183 -1.22 -18.19 -2.27
N ARG A 184 -1.00 -17.88 -1.00
CA ARG A 184 0.34 -17.68 -0.41
C ARG A 184 1.33 -18.78 -0.77
N PRO A 185 1.02 -20.09 -0.65
CA PRO A 185 2.01 -21.13 -0.95
C PRO A 185 2.38 -21.23 -2.44
N LYS A 186 1.64 -20.57 -3.34
CA LYS A 186 1.90 -20.54 -4.79
C LYS A 186 2.58 -19.24 -5.26
N MET A 187 2.71 -18.24 -4.38
CA MET A 187 3.28 -16.94 -4.72
C MET A 187 4.71 -16.84 -4.17
N ILE A 188 5.59 -16.16 -4.92
CA ILE A 188 6.97 -15.88 -4.51
C ILE A 188 7.22 -14.37 -4.58
N ASN A 189 8.24 -13.88 -3.87
CA ASN A 189 8.67 -12.49 -4.08
C ASN A 189 9.27 -12.32 -5.48
N LEU A 190 8.75 -11.33 -6.20
CA LEU A 190 9.23 -10.93 -7.52
C LEU A 190 10.26 -9.79 -7.46
N LEU A 191 10.37 -9.11 -6.31
CA LEU A 191 11.45 -8.16 -6.00
C LEU A 191 12.57 -8.82 -5.19
#